data_AF-A0A855K9L9-F1
#
_entry.id   AF-A0A855K9L9-F1
#
_cell.length_a   1.000
_cell.length_b   1.000
_cell.length_c   1.000
_cell.angle_alpha   90.00
_cell.angle_beta   90.00
_cell.angle_gamma   90.00
#
_symmetry.space_group_name_H-M   'P 1'
#
loop_
_entity.id
_entity.type
_entity.pdbx_description
1 polymer ?
#
loop_
_entity_poly.entity_id
_entity_poly.type
_entity_poly.pdbx_seq_one_letter_code
_entity_poly.pdbx_strand_id
1 'polypeptide(L)'
;MSDVIVRVAARGDGVTADGRHAAFAAPGDTLTPDNVVIPGPHHQTPPCRYFPVCGGCQLQHLDDASYADFLTDRIAGALAAQGLT
;
A
#
# COMPACT_ATOMS: atom_id res chain seq x y z
N MET A 1 -2.07 7.12 -18.51
CA MET A 1 -3.36 7.33 -17.83
C MET A 1 -3.06 7.46 -16.34
N SER A 2 -3.82 8.23 -15.58
CA SER A 2 -3.69 8.25 -14.12
C SER A 2 -4.54 7.12 -13.54
N ASP A 3 -3.95 6.29 -12.70
CA ASP A 3 -4.59 5.06 -12.21
C ASP A 3 -4.69 5.08 -10.70
N VAL A 4 -5.77 4.52 -10.16
CA VAL A 4 -5.98 4.47 -8.71
C VAL A 4 -5.25 3.26 -8.13
N ILE A 5 -4.56 3.45 -7.02
CA ILE A 5 -4.03 2.36 -6.20
C ILE A 5 -5.20 1.64 -5.55
N VAL A 6 -5.36 0.35 -5.83
CA VAL A 6 -6.52 -0.43 -5.38
C VAL A 6 -6.22 -1.27 -4.14
N ARG A 7 -4.97 -1.63 -3.90
CA ARG A 7 -4.53 -2.40 -2.72
C ARG A 7 -3.03 -2.25 -2.47
N VAL A 8 -2.56 -2.82 -1.38
CA VAL A 8 -1.14 -2.95 -1.04
C VAL A 8 -0.65 -4.36 -1.39
N ALA A 9 0.45 -4.47 -2.14
CA ALA A 9 1.10 -5.73 -2.50
C ALA A 9 1.99 -6.25 -1.36
N ALA A 10 2.42 -7.51 -1.46
CA ALA A 10 3.12 -8.21 -0.37
C ALA A 10 4.39 -7.50 0.18
N ARG A 11 5.06 -6.68 -0.63
CA ARG A 11 6.25 -5.90 -0.21
C ARG A 11 5.92 -4.52 0.37
N GLY A 12 4.65 -4.15 0.45
CA GLY A 12 4.22 -2.84 0.91
C GLY A 12 4.03 -1.79 -0.18
N ASP A 13 4.28 -2.14 -1.44
CA ASP A 13 4.02 -1.27 -2.59
C ASP A 13 2.50 -1.16 -2.83
N GLY A 14 1.99 0.04 -3.09
CA GLY A 14 0.65 0.19 -3.64
C GLY A 14 0.60 -0.36 -5.06
N VAL A 15 -0.50 -1.00 -5.45
CA VAL A 15 -0.68 -1.54 -6.79
C VAL A 15 -1.99 -1.06 -7.42
N THR A 16 -1.92 -0.63 -8.68
CA THR A 16 -3.07 -0.25 -9.49
C THR A 16 -3.77 -1.49 -10.06
N ALA A 17 -4.99 -1.31 -10.61
CA ALA A 17 -5.75 -2.41 -11.20
C ALA A 17 -5.04 -3.08 -12.40
N ASP A 18 -4.24 -2.31 -13.16
CA ASP A 18 -3.42 -2.79 -14.27
C ASP A 18 -2.05 -3.32 -13.85
N GLY A 19 -1.75 -3.34 -12.55
CA GLY A 19 -0.57 -4.00 -11.98
C GLY A 19 0.68 -3.11 -11.87
N ARG A 20 0.57 -1.79 -12.06
CA ARG A 20 1.67 -0.85 -11.79
C ARG A 20 1.88 -0.75 -10.28
N HIS A 21 3.15 -0.78 -9.86
CA HIS A 21 3.53 -0.72 -8.45
C HIS A 21 4.14 0.63 -8.13
N ALA A 22 3.80 1.18 -6.96
CA ALA A 22 4.34 2.43 -6.45
C ALA A 22 4.73 2.28 -4.98
N ALA A 23 5.99 2.59 -4.67
CA ALA A 23 6.45 2.64 -3.29
C ALA A 23 5.72 3.76 -2.54
N PHE A 24 5.42 3.52 -1.26
CA PHE A 24 4.78 4.48 -0.37
C PHE A 24 3.43 5.02 -0.88
N ALA A 25 2.70 4.20 -1.64
CA ALA A 25 1.34 4.51 -2.07
C ALA A 25 0.32 3.71 -1.26
N ALA A 26 -0.79 4.36 -0.92
CA ALA A 26 -1.91 3.81 -0.18
C ALA A 26 -3.12 3.58 -1.10
N PRO A 27 -4.05 2.67 -0.74
CA PRO A 27 -5.31 2.53 -1.47
C PRO A 27 -6.05 3.88 -1.61
N GLY A 28 -6.57 4.14 -2.81
CA GLY A 28 -7.20 5.40 -3.16
C GLY A 28 -6.25 6.51 -3.61
N ASP A 29 -4.93 6.33 -3.50
CA ASP A 29 -3.96 7.22 -4.15
C ASP A 29 -4.12 7.20 -5.67
N THR A 30 -3.78 8.31 -6.31
CA THR A 30 -3.67 8.37 -7.77
C THR A 30 -2.21 8.30 -8.19
N LEU A 31 -1.86 7.30 -9.01
CA LEU A 31 -0.56 7.17 -9.66
C LEU A 31 -0.60 7.83 -11.04
N THR A 32 0.13 8.95 -11.19
CA THR A 32 0.20 9.66 -12.47
C THR A 32 0.97 8.87 -13.53
N PRO A 33 0.88 9.25 -14.81
CA PRO A 33 1.71 8.66 -15.87
C PRO A 33 3.23 8.77 -15.60
N ASP A 34 3.65 9.82 -14.89
CA ASP A 34 5.06 10.09 -14.54
C ASP A 34 5.51 9.40 -13.24
N ASN A 35 4.72 8.43 -12.75
CA ASN A 35 4.93 7.69 -11.50
C ASN A 35 4.98 8.57 -10.25
N VAL A 36 4.24 9.68 -10.25
CA VAL A 36 4.01 10.50 -9.06
C VAL A 36 2.77 10.01 -8.33
N VAL A 37 2.86 9.87 -7.02
CA VAL A 37 1.73 9.52 -6.16
C VAL A 37 1.06 10.79 -5.67
N ILE A 38 -0.24 10.91 -5.93
CA ILE A 38 -1.10 11.96 -5.37
C ILE A 38 -1.90 11.31 -4.23
N PRO A 39 -1.73 11.78 -2.97
CA PRO A 39 -2.40 11.21 -1.81
C PRO A 39 -3.92 11.18 -1.93
N GLY A 40 -4.50 10.03 -1.64
CA GLY A 40 -5.91 9.76 -1.55
C GLY A 40 -6.40 9.58 -0.11
N PRO A 41 -7.60 9.02 0.09
CA PRO A 41 -8.26 8.98 1.40
C PRO A 41 -7.53 8.12 2.46
N HIS A 42 -6.83 7.05 2.07
CA HIS A 42 -6.12 6.17 3.00
C HIS A 42 -4.62 6.50 3.14
N HIS A 43 -4.18 7.61 2.54
CA HIS A 43 -2.81 8.07 2.63
C HIS A 43 -2.66 9.00 3.82
N GLN A 44 -2.24 8.44 4.95
CA GLN A 44 -1.98 9.26 6.13
C GLN A 44 -0.61 9.93 6.04
N THR A 45 -0.48 11.08 6.71
CA THR A 45 0.85 11.62 6.99
C THR A 45 1.55 10.72 8.01
N PRO A 46 2.74 10.17 7.70
CA PRO A 46 3.44 9.29 8.62
C PRO A 46 3.70 9.94 9.98
N PRO A 47 3.33 9.30 11.11
CA PRO A 47 3.50 9.89 12.44
C PRO A 47 4.97 10.00 12.87
N CYS A 48 5.86 9.14 12.36
CA CYS A 48 7.29 9.24 12.63
C CYS A 48 7.97 10.20 11.66
N ARG A 49 8.55 11.28 12.17
CA ARG A 49 9.36 12.25 11.40
C ARG A 49 10.56 11.65 10.64
N TYR A 50 10.97 10.44 10.99
CA TYR A 50 12.12 9.76 10.36
C TYR A 50 11.72 8.77 9.27
N PHE A 51 10.43 8.52 9.10
CA PHE A 51 9.96 7.72 7.98
C PHE A 51 10.19 8.49 6.66
N PRO A 52 10.59 7.82 5.57
CA PRO A 52 10.92 6.39 5.45
C PRO A 52 12.41 6.09 5.72
N VAL A 53 13.23 7.10 6.01
CA VAL A 53 14.70 7.03 6.00
C VAL A 53 15.30 6.12 7.07
N CYS A 54 14.73 6.06 8.29
CA CYS A 54 15.35 5.25 9.35
C CYS A 54 15.19 3.73 9.17
N GLY A 55 14.26 3.28 8.32
CA GLY A 55 14.01 1.86 8.04
C GLY A 55 13.31 1.06 9.15
N GLY A 56 12.99 1.66 10.30
CA GLY A 56 12.32 0.97 11.40
C GLY A 56 10.86 0.61 11.13
N CYS A 57 10.19 1.36 10.26
CA CYS A 57 8.81 1.09 9.85
C CYS A 57 8.68 1.22 8.33
N GLN A 58 7.86 0.34 7.73
CA GLN A 58 7.74 0.24 6.28
C GLN A 58 6.42 0.82 5.72
N LEU A 59 5.38 0.94 6.54
CA LEU A 59 4.00 1.20 6.09
C LEU A 59 3.32 2.36 6.82
N GLN A 60 4.09 3.32 7.35
CA GLN A 60 3.50 4.41 8.13
C GLN A 60 2.66 5.40 7.30
N HIS A 61 2.68 5.31 5.96
CA HIS A 61 1.81 6.09 5.08
C HIS A 61 0.40 5.51 4.93
N LEU A 62 0.16 4.29 5.41
CA LEU A 62 -1.17 3.67 5.45
C LEU A 62 -1.92 4.11 6.70
N ASP A 63 -3.20 4.44 6.57
CA ASP A 63 -4.10 4.55 7.70
C ASP A 63 -4.39 3.18 8.36
N ASP A 64 -5.03 3.20 9.53
CA ASP A 64 -5.31 1.96 10.29
C ASP A 64 -6.18 0.97 9.51
N ALA A 65 -7.13 1.47 8.71
CA ALA A 65 -8.02 0.64 7.90
C ALA A 65 -7.24 -0.12 6.83
N SER A 66 -6.47 0.59 5.99
CA SER A 66 -5.68 -0.02 4.93
C SER A 66 -4.53 -0.87 5.47
N TYR A 67 -3.98 -0.55 6.65
CA TYR A 67 -3.01 -1.41 7.34
C TYR A 67 -3.62 -2.73 7.81
N ALA A 68 -4.82 -2.70 8.41
CA ALA A 68 -5.53 -3.89 8.84
C ALA A 68 -5.92 -4.79 7.65
N ASP A 69 -6.40 -4.20 6.56
CA ASP A 69 -6.74 -4.92 5.33
C ASP A 69 -5.50 -5.58 4.73
N PHE A 70 -4.37 -4.86 4.64
CA PHE A 70 -3.10 -5.42 4.16
C PHE A 70 -2.65 -6.65 4.97
N LEU A 71 -2.75 -6.59 6.30
CA LEU A 71 -2.38 -7.71 7.17
C LEU A 71 -3.32 -8.91 6.97
N THR A 72 -4.62 -8.65 6.87
CA THR A 72 -5.65 -9.67 6.62
C THR A 72 -5.39 -10.39 5.30
N ASP A 73 -5.21 -9.64 4.22
CA ASP A 73 -4.95 -10.18 2.88
C ASP A 73 -3.65 -10.98 2.84
N ARG A 74 -2.62 -10.53 3.56
CA ARG A 74 -1.33 -11.22 3.61
C ARG A 74 -1.43 -12.58 4.32
N ILE A 75 -2.23 -12.67 5.38
CA ILE A 75 -2.48 -13.93 6.09
C ILE A 75 -3.36 -14.83 5.23
N ALA A 76 -4.48 -14.32 4.72
CA ALA A 76 -5.42 -15.08 3.88
C ALA A 76 -4.73 -15.64 2.64
N GLY A 77 -3.91 -14.85 1.95
CA GLY A 77 -3.14 -15.30 0.79
C GLY A 77 -2.13 -16.39 1.12
N ALA A 78 -1.49 -16.32 2.30
CA ALA A 78 -0.57 -17.36 2.75
C ALA A 78 -1.29 -18.69 3.07
N LEU A 79 -2.45 -18.62 3.72
CA LEU A 79 -3.29 -19.79 4.00
C LEU A 79 -3.81 -20.42 2.70
N ALA A 80 -4.32 -19.61 1.78
CA ALA A 80 -4.82 -20.09 0.49
C ALA A 80 -3.71 -20.77 -0.33
N ALA A 81 -2.48 -20.26 -0.28
CA ALA A 81 -1.32 -20.88 -0.92
C ALA A 81 -0.97 -22.27 -0.35
N GLN A 82 -1.48 -22.62 0.83
CA GLN A 82 -1.38 -23.94 1.45
C GLN A 82 -2.67 -24.77 1.30
N GLY A 83 -3.65 -24.29 0.55
CA GLY A 83 -4.96 -24.94 0.39
C GLY A 83 -5.86 -24.82 1.63
N LEU A 84 -5.62 -23.84 2.49
CA LEU A 84 -6.41 -23.56 3.68
C LEU A 84 -7.25 -22.29 3.43
N THR A 85 -8.57 -22.38 3.62
CA THR A 85 -9.53 -21.28 3.38
C THR A 85 -10.39 -21.01 4.60
#